data_AF-A0A5J5FW64-F1
#
_entry.id   AF-A0A5J5FW64-F1
#
_cell.length_a   1.000
_cell.length_b   1.000
_cell.length_c   1.000
_cell.angle_alpha   90.00
_cell.angle_beta   90.00
_cell.angle_gamma   90.00
#
_symmetry.space_group_name_H-M   'P 1'
#
loop_
_entity.id
_entity.type
_entity.pdbx_description
1 polymer ?
#
loop_
_entity_poly.entity_id
_entity_poly.type
_entity_poly.pdbx_seq_one_letter_code
_entity_poly.pdbx_strand_id
1 'polypeptide(L)'
;MTRNTLPLFTPEESVPLAAQHQINATLVPDEQRVGFWRQHFGSIPQWIILEPTIFTWMDRFCADYNGGIWNFYTLSNGGAFMAPDAENSESWSLFNTMNGNGGELSTEAAGIAVCLMAYSHHACRTECDAMTEHYYRLRDYALNHAERGAIMHIIG
;
A
#
# COMPACT_ATOMS: atom_id res chain seq x y z
N MET A 1 3.02 -61.53 -18.67
CA MET A 1 2.75 -60.66 -17.51
C MET A 1 3.47 -59.35 -17.72
N THR A 2 2.82 -58.37 -18.36
CA THR A 2 3.35 -57.01 -18.54
C THR A 2 2.40 -56.07 -17.80
N ARG A 3 2.93 -55.40 -16.78
CA ARG A 3 2.20 -54.51 -15.88
C ARG A 3 1.72 -53.27 -16.64
N ASN A 4 0.41 -53.00 -16.55
CA ASN A 4 -0.17 -51.70 -16.87
C ASN A 4 0.31 -50.67 -15.83
N THR A 5 0.92 -49.58 -16.28
CA THR A 5 1.19 -48.39 -15.46
C THR A 5 0.09 -47.37 -15.76
N LEU A 6 -0.85 -47.21 -14.82
CA LEU A 6 -1.79 -46.07 -14.81
C LEU A 6 -1.03 -44.81 -14.37
N PRO A 7 -1.30 -43.62 -14.94
CA PRO A 7 -0.74 -42.39 -14.42
C PRO A 7 -1.37 -42.06 -13.07
N LEU A 8 -0.53 -41.69 -12.11
CA LEU A 8 -0.93 -41.20 -10.80
C LEU A 8 -1.56 -39.82 -11.01
N PHE A 9 -2.89 -39.73 -10.98
CA PHE A 9 -3.57 -38.45 -10.79
C PHE A 9 -3.25 -37.99 -9.37
N THR A 10 -2.26 -37.11 -9.21
CA THR A 10 -2.12 -36.28 -8.02
C THR A 10 -3.33 -35.36 -7.95
N PRO A 11 -4.13 -35.37 -6.86
CA PRO A 11 -5.19 -34.40 -6.69
C PRO A 11 -4.54 -33.01 -6.62
N GLU A 12 -5.04 -32.08 -7.43
CA GLU A 12 -4.69 -30.67 -7.33
C GLU A 12 -4.84 -30.25 -5.87
N GLU A 13 -3.71 -29.88 -5.27
CA GLU A 13 -3.63 -29.30 -3.96
C GLU A 13 -4.46 -28.00 -4.03
N SER A 14 -5.67 -28.06 -3.49
CA SER A 14 -6.59 -26.93 -3.46
C SER A 14 -5.96 -25.85 -2.60
N VAL A 15 -5.36 -24.86 -3.27
CA VAL A 15 -4.80 -23.67 -2.65
C VAL A 15 -5.86 -23.10 -1.69
N PRO A 16 -5.54 -22.85 -0.40
CA PRO A 16 -6.51 -22.38 0.57
C PRO A 16 -7.23 -21.13 0.03
N LEU A 17 -8.56 -21.04 0.20
CA LEU A 17 -9.38 -19.91 -0.24
C LEU A 17 -8.85 -18.54 0.23
N ALA A 18 -8.11 -18.53 1.36
CA ALA A 18 -7.41 -17.36 1.88
C ALA A 18 -6.28 -16.86 0.95
N ALA A 19 -5.56 -17.75 0.27
CA ALA A 19 -4.49 -17.39 -0.66
C ALA A 19 -5.01 -16.92 -2.03
N GLN A 20 -6.27 -17.20 -2.37
CA GLN A 20 -6.90 -16.70 -3.61
C GLN A 20 -7.17 -15.18 -3.59
N HIS A 21 -7.13 -14.55 -2.42
CA HIS A 21 -7.36 -13.10 -2.25
C HIS A 21 -6.12 -12.35 -1.73
N GLN A 22 -4.95 -12.97 -1.75
CA GLN A 22 -3.73 -12.33 -1.26
C GLN A 22 -3.23 -11.28 -2.28
N ILE A 23 -3.30 -10.02 -1.88
CA ILE A 23 -2.75 -8.90 -2.66
C ILE A 23 -1.26 -8.78 -2.32
N ASN A 24 -0.41 -8.89 -3.33
CA ASN A 24 1.05 -8.81 -3.15
C ASN A 24 1.56 -7.45 -3.60
N ALA A 25 2.51 -6.90 -2.85
CA ALA A 25 3.26 -5.72 -3.24
C ALA A 25 4.57 -6.11 -3.91
N THR A 26 4.87 -5.47 -5.04
CA THR A 26 6.11 -5.64 -5.80
C THR A 26 6.85 -4.31 -5.83
N LEU A 27 8.12 -4.32 -5.42
CA LEU A 27 9.00 -3.16 -5.46
C LEU A 27 9.26 -2.72 -6.91
N VAL A 28 9.12 -1.43 -7.17
CA VAL A 28 9.41 -0.82 -8.48
C VAL A 28 10.92 -0.58 -8.61
N PRO A 29 11.56 -1.13 -9.66
CA PRO A 29 12.98 -0.89 -9.92
C PRO A 29 13.29 0.59 -10.13
N ASP A 30 14.48 1.02 -9.74
CA ASP A 30 14.92 2.42 -9.79
C ASP A 30 14.72 3.08 -11.17
N GLU A 31 15.00 2.34 -12.24
CA GLU A 31 14.84 2.79 -13.63
C GLU A 31 13.41 3.20 -13.99
N GLN A 32 12.40 2.62 -13.32
CA GLN A 32 10.99 2.86 -13.58
C GLN A 32 10.39 3.93 -12.65
N ARG A 33 11.10 4.32 -11.59
CA ARG A 33 10.60 5.28 -10.58
C ARG A 33 10.23 6.64 -11.18
N VAL A 34 11.00 7.12 -12.17
CA VAL A 34 10.74 8.40 -12.85
C VAL A 34 9.37 8.44 -13.55
N GLY A 35 8.90 7.29 -14.04
CA GLY A 35 7.63 7.16 -14.74
C GLY A 35 6.45 6.80 -13.84
N PHE A 36 6.69 6.43 -12.58
CA PHE A 36 5.71 5.77 -11.70
C PHE A 36 4.39 6.53 -11.61
N TRP A 37 4.40 7.79 -11.17
CA TRP A 37 3.18 8.57 -10.99
C TRP A 37 2.41 8.78 -12.29
N ARG A 38 3.12 9.08 -13.37
CA ARG A 38 2.49 9.26 -14.69
C ARG A 38 1.86 7.97 -15.19
N GLN A 39 2.52 6.83 -14.99
CA GLN A 39 2.07 5.53 -15.47
C GLN A 39 0.85 5.02 -14.68
N HIS A 40 0.84 5.20 -13.36
CA HIS A 40 -0.20 4.64 -12.49
C HIS A 40 -1.35 5.61 -12.19
N PHE A 41 -1.06 6.92 -12.11
CA PHE A 41 -2.03 7.95 -11.70
C PHE A 41 -2.24 9.02 -12.78
N GLY A 42 -1.68 8.87 -13.98
CA GLY A 42 -1.67 9.92 -15.01
C GLY A 42 -3.04 10.38 -15.51
N SER A 43 -4.09 9.57 -15.31
CA SER A 43 -5.48 9.93 -15.61
C SER A 43 -6.15 10.76 -14.51
N ILE A 44 -5.53 10.88 -13.33
CA ILE A 44 -6.10 11.54 -12.17
C ILE A 44 -5.79 13.04 -12.22
N PRO A 45 -6.79 13.91 -12.01
CA PRO A 45 -6.55 15.35 -11.93
C PRO A 45 -5.49 15.67 -10.87
N GLN A 46 -4.52 16.53 -11.22
CA GLN A 46 -3.47 16.98 -10.30
C GLN A 46 -2.62 15.82 -9.72
N TRP A 47 -2.42 14.72 -10.44
CA TRP A 47 -1.59 13.59 -9.98
C TRP A 47 -0.16 13.99 -9.58
N ILE A 48 0.40 15.06 -10.16
CA ILE A 48 1.78 15.51 -9.91
C ILE A 48 2.01 15.98 -8.46
N ILE A 49 0.95 16.31 -7.71
CA ILE A 49 1.05 16.74 -6.31
C ILE A 49 0.90 15.59 -5.31
N LEU A 50 0.63 14.36 -5.76
CA LEU A 50 0.39 13.22 -4.87
C LEU A 50 1.60 12.92 -3.99
N GLU A 51 2.79 12.81 -4.56
CA GLU A 51 4.02 12.53 -3.81
C GLU A 51 4.34 13.62 -2.76
N PRO A 52 4.40 14.93 -3.10
CA PRO A 52 4.57 15.98 -2.10
C PRO A 52 3.49 15.96 -1.00
N THR A 53 2.25 15.61 -1.36
CA THR A 53 1.15 15.52 -0.40
C THR A 53 1.33 14.35 0.57
N ILE A 54 1.82 13.20 0.09
CA ILE A 54 2.14 12.03 0.93
C ILE A 54 3.23 12.37 1.94
N PHE A 55 4.31 13.04 1.52
CA PHE A 55 5.34 13.52 2.43
C PHE A 55 4.78 14.50 3.47
N THR A 56 3.91 15.42 3.05
CA THR A 56 3.25 16.36 3.97
C THR A 56 2.37 15.64 4.99
N TRP A 57 1.70 14.56 4.62
CA TRP A 57 0.95 13.74 5.58
C TRP A 57 1.87 13.02 6.55
N MET A 58 3.01 12.51 6.09
CA MET A 58 4.01 11.90 6.97
C MET A 58 4.57 12.90 7.98
N ASP A 59 4.99 14.09 7.54
CA ASP A 59 5.47 15.18 8.41
C ASP A 59 4.44 15.56 9.50
N ARG A 60 3.14 15.46 9.18
CA ARG A 60 2.06 15.77 10.12
C ARG A 60 1.80 14.66 11.12
N PHE A 61 2.01 13.41 10.73
CA PHE A 61 1.65 12.24 11.53
C PHE A 61 2.79 11.80 12.43
N CYS A 62 4.04 11.92 11.97
CA CYS A 62 5.22 11.46 12.69
C CYS A 62 6.10 12.66 13.07
N ALA A 63 6.16 12.99 14.36
CA ALA A 63 6.93 14.12 14.85
C ALA A 63 8.45 13.91 14.73
N ASP A 64 8.89 12.64 14.76
CA ASP A 64 10.30 12.24 14.66
C ASP A 64 10.73 11.95 13.21
N TYR A 65 9.85 12.17 12.23
CA TYR A 65 10.17 11.95 10.83
C TYR A 65 11.12 13.03 10.32
N ASN A 66 12.29 12.58 9.83
CA ASN A 66 13.36 13.43 9.32
C ASN A 66 13.60 13.23 7.82
N GLY A 67 12.59 12.72 7.10
CA GLY A 67 12.76 12.25 5.72
C GLY A 67 13.20 10.80 5.65
N GLY A 68 13.76 10.41 4.51
CA GLY A 68 14.27 9.06 4.26
C GLY A 68 14.21 8.70 2.78
N ILE A 69 14.75 7.53 2.44
CA ILE A 69 14.55 6.95 1.12
C ILE A 69 13.15 6.33 1.10
N TRP A 70 12.41 6.59 0.03
CA TRP A 70 11.10 5.97 -0.20
C TRP A 70 11.17 5.04 -1.39
N ASN A 71 10.51 3.90 -1.23
CA ASN A 71 10.35 2.88 -2.22
C ASN A 71 8.92 2.95 -2.78
N PHE A 72 8.80 2.66 -4.08
CA PHE A 72 7.52 2.61 -4.77
C PHE A 72 7.10 1.17 -4.97
N TYR A 73 5.81 0.91 -4.83
CA TYR A 73 5.25 -0.43 -4.90
C TYR A 73 4.03 -0.46 -5.81
N THR A 74 3.93 -1.54 -6.59
CA THR A 74 2.72 -1.89 -7.32
C THR A 74 2.05 -3.08 -6.67
N LEU A 75 0.73 -3.09 -6.64
CA LEU A 75 -0.07 -4.17 -6.06
C LEU A 75 -0.63 -5.07 -7.16
N SER A 76 -0.75 -6.37 -6.88
CA SER A 76 -1.31 -7.35 -7.83
C SER A 76 -2.76 -7.06 -8.25
N ASN A 77 -3.51 -6.28 -7.47
CA ASN A 77 -4.87 -5.80 -7.79
C ASN A 77 -4.89 -4.50 -8.62
N GLY A 78 -3.73 -4.04 -9.11
CA GLY A 78 -3.60 -2.79 -9.88
C GLY A 78 -3.52 -1.52 -9.02
N GLY A 79 -3.40 -1.65 -7.70
CA GLY A 79 -3.09 -0.54 -6.81
C GLY A 79 -1.61 -0.15 -6.87
N ALA A 80 -1.26 1.00 -6.31
CA ALA A 80 0.12 1.46 -6.23
C ALA A 80 0.29 2.41 -5.04
N PHE A 81 1.44 2.40 -4.39
CA PHE A 81 1.75 3.25 -3.24
C PHE A 81 3.24 3.47 -3.09
N MET A 82 3.62 4.29 -2.11
CA MET A 82 5.01 4.46 -1.69
C MET A 82 5.11 4.31 -0.18
N ALA A 83 6.26 3.79 0.28
CA ALA A 83 6.55 3.70 1.70
C ALA A 83 8.04 4.01 1.96
N PRO A 84 8.39 4.53 3.14
CA PRO A 84 9.78 4.66 3.55
C PRO A 84 10.47 3.30 3.56
N ASP A 85 11.76 3.30 3.23
CA ASP A 85 12.56 2.09 3.26
C ASP A 85 12.65 1.52 4.68
N ALA A 86 12.64 0.18 4.78
CA ALA A 86 12.52 -0.54 6.04
C ALA A 86 13.88 -1.02 6.57
N GLU A 87 14.99 -0.34 6.21
CA GLU A 87 16.37 -0.80 6.50
C GLU A 87 16.59 -1.21 7.97
N ASN A 88 15.87 -0.60 8.92
CA ASN A 88 16.04 -0.87 10.35
C ASN A 88 14.85 -1.51 11.07
N SER A 89 13.76 -1.86 10.35
CA SER A 89 12.52 -2.40 10.97
C SER A 89 12.01 -1.57 12.16
N GLU A 90 12.29 -0.27 12.18
CA GLU A 90 11.97 0.62 13.28
C GLU A 90 10.48 0.97 13.25
N SER A 91 9.82 0.90 14.42
CA SER A 91 8.46 1.39 14.57
C SER A 91 8.49 2.90 14.78
N TRP A 92 7.58 3.61 14.11
CA TRP A 92 7.36 5.03 14.27
C TRP A 92 6.07 5.29 15.04
N SER A 93 6.12 6.27 15.93
CA SER A 93 4.93 6.76 16.62
C SER A 93 4.20 7.73 15.70
N LEU A 94 3.02 7.34 15.22
CA LEU A 94 2.15 8.17 14.40
C LEU A 94 0.99 8.69 15.25
N PHE A 95 0.64 9.96 15.04
CA PHE A 95 -0.51 10.61 15.67
C PHE A 95 -1.29 11.41 14.64
N ASN A 96 -2.56 11.05 14.44
CA ASN A 96 -3.47 11.77 13.58
C ASN A 96 -4.23 12.82 14.40
N THR A 97 -3.83 14.08 14.25
CA THR A 97 -4.44 15.23 14.95
C THR A 97 -5.91 15.46 14.58
N MET A 98 -6.41 14.90 13.47
CA MET A 98 -7.78 15.13 13.01
C MET A 98 -8.80 14.26 13.73
N ASN A 99 -8.43 13.04 14.13
CA ASN A 99 -9.29 12.12 14.87
C ASN A 99 -8.81 11.89 16.32
N GLY A 100 -7.59 12.31 16.66
CA GLY A 100 -6.99 12.12 17.98
C GLY A 100 -6.41 10.71 18.21
N ASN A 101 -6.30 9.89 17.17
CA ASN A 101 -5.79 8.53 17.26
C ASN A 101 -4.27 8.51 17.10
N GLY A 102 -3.62 7.66 17.90
CA GLY A 102 -2.19 7.44 17.84
C GLY A 102 -1.84 5.96 17.91
N GLY A 103 -0.65 5.60 17.45
CA GLY A 103 -0.20 4.22 17.43
C GLY A 103 1.21 4.09 16.88
N GLU A 104 1.83 2.96 17.20
CA GLU A 104 3.10 2.57 16.61
C GLU A 104 2.88 1.74 15.35
N LEU A 105 3.60 2.08 14.30
CA LEU A 105 3.53 1.46 12.99
C LEU A 105 4.94 1.23 12.47
N SER A 106 5.19 0.11 11.79
CA SER A 106 6.39 -0.03 10.97
C SER A 106 6.47 1.07 9.90
N THR A 107 7.66 1.30 9.34
CA THR A 107 7.84 2.27 8.24
C THR A 107 6.92 1.96 7.05
N GLU A 108 6.77 0.69 6.67
CA GLU A 108 5.85 0.26 5.63
C GLU A 108 4.39 0.59 5.97
N ALA A 109 3.94 0.21 7.17
CA ALA A 109 2.57 0.45 7.60
C ALA A 109 2.26 1.95 7.76
N ALA A 110 3.23 2.76 8.19
CA ALA A 110 3.14 4.21 8.22
C ALA A 110 2.97 4.78 6.79
N GLY A 111 3.78 4.30 5.83
CA GLY A 111 3.66 4.65 4.41
C GLY A 111 2.28 4.34 3.83
N ILE A 112 1.76 3.15 4.10
CA ILE A 112 0.40 2.75 3.70
C ILE A 112 -0.65 3.69 4.30
N ALA A 113 -0.57 4.00 5.59
CA ALA A 113 -1.52 4.87 6.28
C ALA A 113 -1.55 6.27 5.67
N VAL A 114 -0.39 6.91 5.46
CA VAL A 114 -0.33 8.27 4.88
C VAL A 114 -0.75 8.29 3.41
N CYS A 115 -0.47 7.23 2.65
CA CYS A 115 -0.98 7.09 1.27
C CYS A 115 -2.51 7.01 1.26
N LEU A 116 -3.13 6.24 2.16
CA LEU A 116 -4.59 6.16 2.28
C LEU A 116 -5.21 7.53 2.61
N MET A 117 -4.59 8.30 3.52
CA MET A 117 -5.02 9.66 3.85
C MET A 117 -4.90 10.61 2.65
N ALA A 118 -3.77 10.57 1.95
CA ALA A 118 -3.55 11.36 0.75
C ALA A 118 -4.57 11.03 -0.34
N TYR A 119 -4.85 9.74 -0.56
CA TYR A 119 -5.74 9.29 -1.62
C TYR A 119 -7.20 9.63 -1.32
N SER A 120 -7.64 9.42 -0.08
CA SER A 120 -8.99 9.81 0.35
C SER A 120 -9.21 11.31 0.22
N HIS A 121 -8.28 12.12 0.73
CA HIS A 121 -8.38 13.58 0.65
C HIS A 121 -8.36 14.08 -0.81
N HIS A 122 -7.50 13.50 -1.66
CA HIS A 122 -7.40 13.87 -3.07
C HIS A 122 -8.65 13.48 -3.86
N ALA A 123 -9.21 12.29 -3.60
CA ALA A 123 -10.46 11.84 -4.19
C ALA A 123 -11.62 12.79 -3.83
N CYS A 124 -11.76 13.16 -2.56
CA CYS A 124 -12.78 14.13 -2.12
C CYS A 124 -12.58 15.52 -2.74
N ARG A 125 -11.34 16.00 -2.85
CA ARG A 125 -11.02 17.31 -3.42
C ARG A 125 -11.26 17.39 -4.93
N THR A 126 -11.04 16.30 -5.65
CA THR A 126 -11.12 16.26 -7.11
C THR A 126 -12.39 15.61 -7.65
N GLU A 127 -13.22 15.02 -6.78
CA GLU A 127 -14.41 14.24 -7.13
C GLU A 127 -14.09 13.16 -8.18
N CYS A 128 -12.91 12.54 -8.07
CA CYS A 128 -12.37 11.63 -9.07
C CYS A 128 -12.55 10.16 -8.67
N ASP A 129 -13.45 9.46 -9.37
CA ASP A 129 -13.71 8.03 -9.14
C ASP A 129 -12.46 7.15 -9.33
N ALA A 130 -11.58 7.50 -10.27
CA ALA A 130 -10.32 6.76 -10.46
C ALA A 130 -9.42 6.87 -9.21
N MET A 131 -9.38 8.03 -8.54
CA MET A 131 -8.65 8.19 -7.29
C MET A 131 -9.30 7.39 -6.15
N THR A 132 -10.63 7.38 -6.10
CA THR A 132 -11.39 6.55 -5.17
C THR A 132 -11.07 5.07 -5.35
N GLU A 133 -10.92 4.60 -6.60
CA GLU A 133 -10.52 3.23 -6.88
C GLU A 133 -9.10 2.92 -6.37
N HIS A 134 -8.13 3.82 -6.58
CA HIS A 134 -6.78 3.68 -6.01
C HIS A 134 -6.79 3.60 -4.49
N TYR A 135 -7.64 4.38 -3.82
CA TYR A 135 -7.85 4.29 -2.37
C TYR A 135 -8.34 2.89 -1.97
N TYR A 136 -9.37 2.36 -2.63
CA TYR A 136 -9.90 1.04 -2.29
C TYR A 136 -8.91 -0.09 -2.58
N ARG A 137 -8.18 -0.05 -3.71
CA ARG A 137 -7.15 -1.05 -4.02
C ARG A 137 -6.03 -1.10 -2.97
N LEU A 138 -5.60 0.06 -2.46
CA LEU A 138 -4.62 0.13 -1.37
C LEU A 138 -5.23 -0.30 -0.03
N ARG A 139 -6.48 0.05 0.24
CA ARG A 139 -7.19 -0.35 1.46
C ARG A 139 -7.36 -1.86 1.55
N ASP A 140 -7.67 -2.52 0.44
CA ASP A 140 -7.78 -3.99 0.39
C ASP A 140 -6.44 -4.66 0.71
N TYR A 141 -5.33 -4.08 0.25
CA TYR A 141 -3.98 -4.53 0.64
C TYR A 141 -3.74 -4.31 2.14
N ALA A 142 -4.06 -3.13 2.67
CA ALA A 142 -3.91 -2.80 4.08
C ALA A 142 -4.73 -3.71 5.02
N LEU A 143 -5.91 -4.17 4.59
CA LEU A 143 -6.75 -5.10 5.35
C LEU A 143 -6.14 -6.51 5.49
N ASN A 144 -5.23 -6.87 4.57
CA ASN A 144 -4.47 -8.12 4.59
C ASN A 144 -3.10 -7.96 5.28
N HIS A 145 -2.72 -6.74 5.67
CA HIS A 145 -1.44 -6.46 6.33
C HIS A 145 -1.40 -6.96 7.78
N ALA A 146 -0.23 -7.35 8.28
CA ALA A 146 -0.05 -7.80 9.66
C ALA A 146 -0.47 -6.71 10.67
N GLU A 147 -0.18 -5.46 10.37
CA GLU A 147 -0.51 -4.28 11.18
C GLU A 147 -1.86 -3.62 10.83
N ARG A 148 -2.77 -4.34 10.16
CA ARG A 148 -4.08 -3.79 9.72
C ARG A 148 -4.83 -3.03 10.83
N GLY A 149 -4.75 -3.49 12.07
CA GLY A 149 -5.44 -2.87 13.20
C GLY A 149 -4.93 -1.47 13.48
N ALA A 150 -3.61 -1.29 13.52
CA ALA A 150 -2.96 0.00 13.73
C ALA A 150 -3.20 0.93 12.54
N ILE A 151 -3.08 0.42 11.30
CA ILE A 151 -3.33 1.22 10.09
C ILE A 151 -4.77 1.75 10.09
N MET A 152 -5.77 0.89 10.31
CA MET A 152 -7.18 1.28 10.30
C MET A 152 -7.54 2.19 11.48
N HIS A 153 -6.87 2.05 12.62
CA HIS A 153 -7.07 2.93 13.77
C HIS A 153 -6.59 4.35 13.48
N ILE A 154 -5.42 4.50 12.86
CA ILE A 154 -4.83 5.82 12.55
C ILE A 154 -5.67 6.59 11.52
N ILE A 155 -6.20 5.92 10.51
CA ILE A 155 -6.97 6.58 9.43
C ILE A 155 -8.47 6.74 9.73
N GLY A 156 -8.98 6.07 10.78
CA GLY A 156 -10.41 5.91 11.06
C GLY A 156 -11.07 7.02 11.87
#